data_AF-W9YNY0-F1
#
_entry.id   AF-W9YNY0-F1
#
_cell.length_a   1.000
_cell.length_b   1.000
_cell.length_c   1.000
_cell.angle_alpha   90.00
_cell.angle_beta   90.00
_cell.angle_gamma   90.00
#
_symmetry.space_group_name_H-M   'P 1'
#
loop_
_entity.id
_entity.type
_entity.pdbx_description
1 polymer ?
#
loop_
_entity_poly.entity_id
_entity_poly.type
_entity_poly.pdbx_seq_one_letter_code
_entity_poly.pdbx_strand_id
1 'polypeptide(L)'
;MQSQETTTTNSSKQEPNLKVYKNQPTLNPDGLIDPDRVLDITDGHRFRALSSDTDQKLDTNTDIDIDVDNEIDIEIQAIQTPGHAKDHMSFLVTRSSDPQEIGAIFTADNVLGHGTAVFEDLGVYLDSLALMKRRVVESIAAQEAVSGPNGGNDASENTDKTTKTKKRAYPGHGAVVEDAVAKIDEYIAHRRMREEEALNVLRFGTTGKPEKGKGTGTGKASAHDSITRYGDGDSNSENESEGDGERKRDQSTPAGKEWTSIDMVKVIYRHYPENLYQPAEHGLLMVLEKLRRDGKVVKTPEGTWRASEKAIL
;
A
#
# COMPACT_ATOMS: atom_id res chain seq x y z
N MET A 1 -40.57 17.77 53.66
CA MET A 1 -39.28 17.16 53.25
C MET A 1 -39.61 15.72 52.89
N GLN A 2 -39.48 15.17 51.69
CA GLN A 2 -38.83 15.50 50.40
C GLN A 2 -39.79 14.99 49.31
N SER A 3 -40.16 15.82 48.32
CA SER A 3 -39.54 15.95 46.98
C SER A 3 -39.70 14.70 46.09
N GLN A 4 -40.50 14.89 45.05
CA GLN A 4 -40.62 14.02 43.87
C GLN A 4 -39.32 14.04 43.07
N GLU A 5 -38.95 12.91 42.48
CA GLU A 5 -38.13 12.87 41.26
C GLU A 5 -38.58 11.68 40.40
N THR A 6 -39.34 12.02 39.37
CA THR A 6 -39.59 11.20 38.19
C THR A 6 -38.34 11.25 37.30
N THR A 7 -37.65 10.13 37.12
CA THR A 7 -36.58 10.02 36.11
C THR A 7 -37.05 9.12 34.97
N THR A 8 -37.30 9.75 33.85
CA THR A 8 -37.55 9.20 32.52
C THR A 8 -36.40 8.26 32.12
N THR A 9 -36.71 7.02 31.80
CA THR A 9 -35.76 6.08 31.19
C THR A 9 -35.49 6.48 29.74
N ASN A 10 -34.29 6.99 29.51
CA ASN A 10 -33.76 7.24 28.18
C ASN A 10 -33.46 5.88 27.52
N SER A 11 -34.19 5.55 26.46
CA SER A 11 -33.94 4.36 25.65
C SER A 11 -32.65 4.57 24.85
N SER A 12 -31.52 4.10 25.38
CA SER A 12 -30.30 3.98 24.60
C SER A 12 -30.49 2.83 23.62
N LYS A 13 -30.49 3.15 22.32
CA LYS A 13 -30.36 2.15 21.28
C LYS A 13 -29.07 1.38 21.55
N GLN A 14 -29.19 0.11 21.96
CA GLN A 14 -28.08 -0.82 21.98
C GLN A 14 -27.54 -0.92 20.55
N GLU A 15 -26.30 -0.50 20.35
CA GLU A 15 -25.50 -0.87 19.19
C GLU A 15 -25.60 -2.40 18.99
N PRO A 16 -25.85 -2.89 17.77
CA PRO A 16 -25.98 -4.32 17.54
C PRO A 16 -24.66 -4.99 17.95
N ASN A 17 -24.74 -5.93 18.90
CA ASN A 17 -23.62 -6.77 19.33
C ASN A 17 -22.90 -7.33 18.09
N LEU A 18 -21.75 -6.74 17.75
CA LEU A 18 -20.93 -7.19 16.63
C LEU A 18 -20.44 -8.59 17.02
N LYS A 19 -20.98 -9.62 16.36
CA LYS A 19 -20.60 -11.00 16.64
C LYS A 19 -19.22 -11.25 16.04
N VAL A 20 -18.17 -10.95 16.81
CA VAL A 20 -16.79 -11.25 16.45
C VAL A 20 -16.59 -12.77 16.53
N TYR A 21 -16.38 -13.42 15.40
CA TYR A 21 -16.01 -14.83 15.36
C TYR A 21 -14.52 -14.95 15.72
N LYS A 22 -14.20 -15.01 17.02
CA LYS A 22 -12.86 -15.36 17.46
C LYS A 22 -12.65 -16.87 17.39
N ASN A 23 -11.66 -17.26 16.59
CA ASN A 23 -10.79 -18.43 16.75
C ASN A 23 -11.46 -19.75 17.18
N GLN A 24 -11.87 -20.59 16.23
CA GLN A 24 -12.22 -21.98 16.54
C GLN A 24 -10.95 -22.78 16.89
N PRO A 25 -11.01 -23.85 17.71
CA PRO A 25 -9.85 -24.65 18.10
C PRO A 25 -8.98 -25.17 16.94
N THR A 26 -9.54 -25.31 15.75
CA THR A 26 -8.80 -25.65 14.52
C THR A 26 -7.83 -24.58 14.03
N LEU A 27 -7.97 -23.34 14.53
CA LEU A 27 -7.17 -22.14 14.17
C LEU A 27 -6.19 -21.73 15.31
N ASN A 28 -6.14 -22.49 16.41
CA ASN A 28 -5.18 -22.32 17.52
C ASN A 28 -4.57 -23.67 17.92
N PRO A 29 -3.90 -24.38 17.00
CA PRO A 29 -3.47 -25.76 17.23
C PRO A 29 -2.41 -25.89 18.34
N ASP A 30 -1.68 -24.82 18.64
CA ASP A 30 -0.64 -24.75 19.65
C ASP A 30 -1.12 -24.17 21.00
N GLY A 31 -2.37 -23.69 21.07
CA GLY A 31 -2.94 -23.11 22.28
C GLY A 31 -2.29 -21.78 22.70
N LEU A 32 -1.46 -21.17 21.84
CA LEU A 32 -0.73 -19.94 22.18
C LEU A 32 -1.62 -18.69 22.14
N ILE A 33 -2.75 -18.76 21.42
CA ILE A 33 -3.68 -17.64 21.31
C ILE A 33 -4.67 -17.70 22.46
N ASP A 34 -4.55 -16.77 23.42
CA ASP A 34 -5.59 -16.49 24.40
C ASP A 34 -6.66 -15.58 23.76
N PRO A 35 -7.88 -16.07 23.49
CA PRO A 35 -8.92 -15.29 22.83
C PRO A 35 -9.53 -14.20 23.74
N ASP A 36 -9.41 -14.34 25.05
CA ASP A 36 -9.93 -13.40 26.05
C ASP A 36 -8.96 -12.23 26.27
N ARG A 37 -7.69 -12.45 25.95
CA ARG A 37 -6.67 -11.40 25.97
C ARG A 37 -6.82 -10.50 24.74
N VAL A 38 -7.02 -9.21 25.00
CA VAL A 38 -6.99 -8.15 23.98
C VAL A 38 -5.83 -7.23 24.34
N LEU A 39 -4.95 -6.99 23.38
CA LEU A 39 -3.84 -6.04 23.53
C LEU A 39 -4.14 -4.84 22.65
N ASP A 40 -4.25 -3.66 23.26
CA ASP A 40 -4.31 -2.41 22.52
C ASP A 40 -2.92 -2.08 21.98
N ILE A 41 -2.76 -2.23 20.67
CA ILE A 41 -1.50 -1.93 19.98
C ILE A 41 -1.52 -0.47 19.52
N THR A 42 -0.51 0.29 19.95
CA THR A 42 -0.33 1.69 19.58
C THR A 42 0.89 1.86 18.69
N ASP A 43 0.95 2.96 17.94
CA ASP A 43 2.12 3.27 17.12
C ASP A 43 3.39 3.32 17.97
N GLY A 44 4.45 2.66 17.50
CA GLY A 44 5.73 2.60 18.18
C GLY A 44 5.85 1.55 19.29
N HIS A 45 4.77 0.86 19.68
CA HIS A 45 4.80 -0.25 20.64
C HIS A 45 5.80 -1.32 20.18
N ARG A 46 6.65 -1.80 21.08
CA ARG A 46 7.65 -2.85 20.81
C ARG A 46 7.24 -4.18 21.43
N PHE A 47 7.39 -5.25 20.67
CA PHE A 47 7.19 -6.63 21.11
C PHE A 47 8.52 -7.36 21.06
N ARG A 48 8.79 -8.19 22.06
CA ARG A 48 10.01 -9.01 22.15
C ARG A 48 9.62 -10.46 22.29
N ALA A 49 10.28 -11.32 21.53
CA ALA A 49 10.31 -12.74 21.81
C ALA A 49 11.70 -13.09 22.38
N LEU A 50 11.70 -13.86 23.45
CA LEU A 50 12.90 -14.38 24.11
C LEU A 50 13.09 -15.83 23.66
N SER A 51 14.35 -16.27 23.57
CA SER A 51 14.68 -17.67 23.29
C SER A 51 14.04 -18.62 24.31
N SER A 52 13.48 -19.71 23.79
CA SER A 52 12.61 -20.66 24.49
C SER A 52 13.30 -21.56 25.53
N ASP A 53 14.52 -21.27 25.96
CA ASP A 53 15.12 -22.02 27.08
C ASP A 53 14.45 -21.71 28.43
N THR A 54 13.47 -20.80 28.47
CA THR A 54 12.63 -20.58 29.64
C THR A 54 11.15 -20.79 29.31
N ASP A 55 10.71 -22.04 29.39
CA ASP A 55 9.31 -22.50 29.37
C ASP A 55 8.52 -22.04 30.63
N GLN A 56 8.87 -20.89 31.22
CA GLN A 56 8.15 -20.31 32.33
C GLN A 56 7.04 -19.43 31.77
N LYS A 57 5.80 -19.88 32.02
CA LYS A 57 4.56 -19.09 31.96
C LYS A 57 4.83 -17.61 32.26
N LEU A 58 4.93 -16.81 31.19
CA LEU A 58 5.05 -15.37 31.31
C LEU A 58 3.68 -14.86 31.78
N ASP A 59 3.59 -14.49 33.06
CA ASP A 59 2.37 -13.94 33.64
C ASP A 59 2.23 -12.49 33.14
N THR A 60 1.30 -12.26 32.22
CA THR A 60 1.27 -11.06 31.37
C THR A 60 0.69 -9.80 32.02
N ASN A 61 0.69 -9.73 33.35
CA ASN A 61 0.00 -8.69 34.13
C ASN A 61 0.92 -7.84 35.01
N THR A 62 2.21 -7.74 34.68
CA THR A 62 3.10 -6.80 35.37
C THR A 62 3.81 -5.96 34.33
N ASP A 63 3.90 -4.65 34.58
CA ASP A 63 4.82 -3.77 33.87
C ASP A 63 6.23 -4.37 34.02
N ILE A 64 6.71 -5.08 32.99
CA ILE A 64 7.92 -5.87 33.12
C ILE A 64 9.14 -4.96 32.93
N ASP A 65 9.76 -4.56 34.04
CA ASP A 65 11.20 -4.30 34.09
C ASP A 65 11.93 -5.63 33.82
N ILE A 66 12.19 -5.92 32.54
CA ILE A 66 12.93 -7.12 32.11
C ILE A 66 14.43 -6.83 32.22
N ASP A 67 15.10 -7.69 32.98
CA ASP A 67 16.55 -7.81 33.09
C ASP A 67 17.20 -7.81 31.69
N VAL A 68 18.17 -6.92 31.47
CA VAL A 68 18.68 -6.54 30.14
C VAL A 68 19.56 -7.63 29.51
N ASP A 69 19.84 -8.70 30.25
CA ASP A 69 20.82 -9.74 29.89
C ASP A 69 20.20 -11.07 29.40
N ASN A 70 18.86 -11.20 29.31
CA ASN A 70 18.26 -12.34 28.62
C ASN A 70 18.38 -12.16 27.10
N GLU A 71 18.89 -13.18 26.41
CA GLU A 71 19.13 -13.18 24.96
C GLU A 71 17.79 -12.99 24.20
N ILE A 72 17.56 -11.76 23.72
CA ILE A 72 16.40 -11.43 22.88
C ILE A 72 16.62 -12.08 21.51
N ASP A 73 15.69 -12.97 21.12
CA ASP A 73 15.70 -13.55 19.78
C ASP A 73 15.28 -12.51 18.74
N ILE A 74 14.17 -11.81 18.97
CA ILE A 74 13.67 -10.79 18.06
C ILE A 74 12.89 -9.69 18.80
N GLU A 75 13.09 -8.43 18.39
CA GLU A 75 12.25 -7.29 18.75
C GLU A 75 11.64 -6.70 17.48
N ILE A 76 10.31 -6.53 17.49
CA ILE A 76 9.58 -5.83 16.44
C ILE A 76 8.93 -4.57 16.99
N GLN A 77 8.86 -3.53 16.16
CA GLN A 77 8.16 -2.29 16.46
C GLN A 77 6.92 -2.16 15.57
N ALA A 78 5.76 -1.91 16.18
CA ALA A 78 4.52 -1.60 15.49
C ALA A 78 4.57 -0.22 14.83
N ILE A 79 4.08 -0.13 13.60
CA ILE A 79 4.00 1.09 12.81
C ILE A 79 2.57 1.20 12.28
N GLN A 80 1.85 2.24 12.68
CA GLN A 80 0.55 2.55 12.09
C GLN A 80 0.75 2.94 10.63
N THR A 81 0.09 2.21 9.75
CA THR A 81 0.22 2.38 8.30
C THR A 81 -1.17 2.34 7.66
N PRO A 82 -2.06 3.29 8.02
CA PRO A 82 -3.41 3.32 7.49
C PRO A 82 -3.43 3.49 5.98
N GLY A 83 -4.54 3.12 5.34
CA GLY A 83 -4.71 3.28 3.89
C GLY A 83 -5.39 2.08 3.28
N HIS A 84 -4.85 0.87 3.49
CA HIS A 84 -5.58 -0.38 3.22
C HIS A 84 -6.83 -0.50 4.09
N ALA A 85 -6.64 -0.33 5.39
CA ALA A 85 -7.67 -0.18 6.40
C ALA A 85 -7.29 0.95 7.36
N LYS A 86 -8.24 1.47 8.14
CA LYS A 86 -8.01 2.59 9.07
C LYS A 86 -7.06 2.23 10.21
N ASP A 87 -7.09 0.98 10.64
CA ASP A 87 -6.33 0.40 11.73
C ASP A 87 -5.16 -0.48 11.22
N HIS A 88 -4.82 -0.38 9.93
CA HIS A 88 -3.76 -1.18 9.34
C HIS A 88 -2.39 -0.91 10.03
N MET A 89 -1.68 -1.98 10.37
CA MET A 89 -0.36 -1.94 11.00
C MET A 89 0.67 -2.72 10.21
N SER A 90 1.90 -2.21 10.21
CA SER A 90 3.10 -2.90 9.77
C SER A 90 4.04 -3.09 10.96
N PHE A 91 4.98 -4.02 10.87
CA PHE A 91 5.95 -4.26 11.95
C PHE A 91 7.38 -4.26 11.42
N LEU A 92 8.26 -3.50 12.04
CA LEU A 92 9.68 -3.43 11.68
C LEU A 92 10.50 -4.24 12.67
N VAL A 93 11.40 -5.10 12.18
CA VAL A 93 12.39 -5.79 13.02
C VAL A 93 13.45 -4.78 13.46
N THR A 94 13.48 -4.47 14.75
CA THR A 94 14.41 -3.49 15.33
C THR A 94 15.60 -4.12 16.03
N ARG A 95 15.46 -5.38 16.47
CA ARG A 95 16.56 -6.22 16.97
C ARG A 95 16.32 -7.67 16.54
N SER A 96 17.38 -8.40 16.25
CA SER A 96 17.34 -9.84 16.04
C SER A 96 18.71 -10.43 16.39
N SER A 97 18.73 -11.69 16.82
CA SER A 97 19.96 -12.48 16.94
C SER A 97 20.62 -12.74 15.58
N ASP A 98 19.85 -12.70 14.47
CA ASP A 98 20.38 -12.61 13.10
C ASP A 98 20.43 -11.13 12.63
N PRO A 99 21.63 -10.53 12.49
CA PRO A 99 21.78 -9.14 12.04
C PRO A 99 21.19 -8.85 10.66
N GLN A 100 20.99 -9.87 9.81
CA GLN A 100 20.40 -9.71 8.48
C GLN A 100 18.91 -9.36 8.56
N GLU A 101 18.21 -9.81 9.60
CA GLU A 101 16.78 -9.57 9.78
C GLU A 101 16.46 -8.16 10.24
N ILE A 102 17.38 -7.50 10.96
CA ILE A 102 17.18 -6.13 11.43
C ILE A 102 16.94 -5.21 10.22
N GLY A 103 15.84 -4.47 10.26
CA GLY A 103 15.37 -3.62 9.18
C GLY A 103 14.39 -4.29 8.21
N ALA A 104 14.17 -5.60 8.32
CA ALA A 104 13.07 -6.25 7.62
C ALA A 104 11.72 -5.77 8.13
N ILE A 105 10.70 -5.78 7.26
CA ILE A 105 9.38 -5.22 7.56
C ILE A 105 8.26 -6.20 7.20
N PHE A 106 7.35 -6.44 8.14
CA PHE A 106 6.08 -7.12 7.89
C PHE A 106 5.08 -6.09 7.35
N THR A 107 4.68 -6.25 6.10
CA THR A 107 3.93 -5.22 5.36
C THR A 107 2.42 -5.46 5.30
N ALA A 108 1.97 -6.64 5.76
CA ALA A 108 0.58 -7.07 5.71
C ALA A 108 -0.04 -6.79 4.32
N ASP A 109 -1.18 -6.09 4.28
CA ASP A 109 -1.90 -5.83 3.03
C ASP A 109 -1.54 -4.49 2.37
N ASN A 110 -0.63 -3.71 2.95
CA ASN A 110 -0.15 -2.50 2.30
C ASN A 110 0.81 -2.78 1.15
N VAL A 111 1.66 -3.80 1.26
CA VAL A 111 2.58 -4.23 0.18
C VAL A 111 2.53 -5.74 0.09
N LEU A 112 2.28 -6.26 -1.11
CA LEU A 112 2.09 -7.68 -1.37
C LEU A 112 3.30 -8.27 -2.11
N GLY A 113 3.50 -9.57 -1.95
CA GLY A 113 4.54 -10.30 -2.70
C GLY A 113 4.23 -10.40 -4.19
N HIS A 114 2.94 -10.36 -4.55
CA HIS A 114 2.47 -10.37 -5.93
C HIS A 114 1.21 -9.50 -6.09
N GLY A 115 1.04 -8.91 -7.28
CA GLY A 115 -0.09 -8.04 -7.59
C GLY A 115 -0.05 -6.69 -6.84
N THR A 116 -1.23 -6.11 -6.59
CA THR A 116 -1.39 -4.84 -5.86
C THR A 116 -2.35 -4.94 -4.69
N ALA A 117 -2.08 -4.14 -3.66
CA ALA A 117 -3.03 -3.88 -2.59
C ALA A 117 -4.24 -3.05 -3.07
N VAL A 118 -5.40 -3.31 -2.46
CA VAL A 118 -6.55 -2.39 -2.47
C VAL A 118 -6.40 -1.42 -1.28
N PHE A 119 -6.96 -0.22 -1.38
CA PHE A 119 -6.90 0.80 -0.33
C PHE A 119 -8.23 1.54 -0.26
N GLU A 120 -8.57 2.11 0.89
CA GLU A 120 -9.75 2.96 1.07
C GLU A 120 -9.44 4.43 0.74
N ASP A 121 -8.21 4.86 1.02
CA ASP A 121 -7.76 6.25 0.86
C ASP A 121 -6.36 6.29 0.26
N LEU A 122 -6.26 6.75 -1.00
CA LEU A 122 -4.99 6.79 -1.71
C LEU A 122 -3.96 7.72 -1.07
N GLY A 123 -4.40 8.85 -0.49
CA GLY A 123 -3.48 9.84 0.08
C GLY A 123 -2.82 9.29 1.33
N VAL A 124 -3.65 8.81 2.25
CA VAL A 124 -3.20 8.17 3.50
C VAL A 124 -2.34 6.93 3.20
N TYR A 125 -2.73 6.14 2.21
CA TYR A 125 -1.97 4.97 1.77
C TYR A 125 -0.57 5.34 1.24
N LEU A 126 -0.45 6.38 0.41
CA LEU A 126 0.85 6.85 -0.09
C LEU A 126 1.76 7.38 1.02
N ASP A 127 1.19 8.06 2.02
CA ASP A 127 1.92 8.53 3.19
C ASP A 127 2.44 7.35 4.03
N SER A 128 1.62 6.31 4.20
CA SER A 128 2.02 5.05 4.84
C SER A 128 3.14 4.33 4.09
N LEU A 129 3.06 4.24 2.76
CA LEU A 129 4.15 3.67 1.95
C LEU A 129 5.46 4.46 2.11
N ALA A 130 5.39 5.79 2.09
CA ALA A 130 6.56 6.65 2.30
C ALA A 130 7.16 6.47 3.70
N LEU A 131 6.31 6.35 4.73
CA LEU A 131 6.71 6.06 6.10
C LEU A 131 7.42 4.70 6.18
N MET A 132 6.81 3.64 5.65
CA MET A 132 7.38 2.29 5.62
C MET A 132 8.78 2.28 4.98
N LYS A 133 8.91 2.89 3.80
CA LYS A 133 10.20 3.03 3.11
C LYS A 133 11.23 3.75 3.99
N ARG A 134 10.85 4.90 4.56
CA ARG A 134 11.74 5.69 5.41
C ARG A 134 12.27 4.87 6.59
N ARG A 135 11.39 4.11 7.27
CA ARG A 135 11.77 3.29 8.43
C ARG A 135 12.78 2.20 8.07
N VAL A 136 12.62 1.55 6.91
CA VAL A 136 13.58 0.56 6.41
C VAL A 136 14.93 1.22 6.08
N VAL A 137 14.91 2.37 5.39
CA VAL A 137 16.13 3.12 5.04
C VAL A 137 16.89 3.60 6.28
N GLU A 138 16.17 4.13 7.28
CA GLU A 138 16.76 4.54 8.56
C GLU A 138 17.41 3.36 9.28
N SER A 139 16.81 2.17 9.23
CA SER A 139 17.39 0.96 9.81
C SER A 139 18.69 0.54 9.10
N ILE A 140 18.71 0.57 7.76
CA ILE A 140 19.91 0.29 6.96
C ILE A 140 21.03 1.27 7.34
N ALA A 141 20.74 2.57 7.34
CA ALA A 141 21.72 3.60 7.67
C ALA A 141 22.28 3.46 9.10
N ALA A 142 21.44 3.07 10.06
CA ALA A 142 21.87 2.82 11.44
C ALA A 142 22.85 1.64 11.53
N GLN A 143 22.65 0.57 10.74
CA GLN A 143 23.56 -0.57 10.71
C GLN A 143 24.90 -0.26 10.05
N GLU A 144 24.90 0.58 9.01
CA GLU A 144 26.13 1.03 8.35
C GLU A 144 26.98 1.90 9.30
N ALA A 145 26.35 2.77 10.09
CA ALA A 145 27.04 3.62 11.06
C ALA A 145 27.77 2.82 12.16
N VAL A 146 27.20 1.67 12.57
CA VAL A 146 27.81 0.77 13.58
C VAL A 146 29.01 0.01 13.01
N SER A 147 29.07 -0.20 11.68
CA SER A 147 30.13 -0.98 11.04
C SER A 147 31.46 -0.24 10.82
N GLY A 148 31.52 1.08 11.08
CA GLY A 148 32.74 1.91 11.05
C GLY A 148 33.45 2.04 9.68
N PRO A 149 34.42 2.97 9.52
CA PRO A 149 35.10 3.21 8.23
C PRO A 149 36.17 2.15 7.87
N ASN A 150 36.30 1.07 8.62
CA ASN A 150 37.46 0.18 8.56
C ASN A 150 37.28 -0.99 7.57
N GLY A 151 36.72 -0.70 6.39
CA GLY A 151 36.70 -1.63 5.26
C GLY A 151 37.94 -1.40 4.40
N GLY A 152 38.93 -2.28 4.52
CA GLY A 152 40.13 -2.28 3.69
C GLY A 152 39.79 -2.23 2.19
N ASN A 153 40.63 -1.53 1.43
CA ASN A 153 40.58 -1.45 -0.02
C ASN A 153 40.88 -2.83 -0.66
N ASP A 154 39.92 -3.76 -0.67
CA ASP A 154 39.97 -4.89 -1.59
C ASP A 154 39.08 -4.58 -2.79
N ALA A 155 39.73 -4.19 -3.88
CA ALA A 155 39.12 -3.68 -5.10
C ALA A 155 38.55 -4.78 -6.01
N SER A 156 37.98 -5.84 -5.42
CA SER A 156 37.47 -7.00 -6.17
C SER A 156 36.14 -7.53 -5.62
N GLU A 157 35.15 -6.67 -5.38
CA GLU A 157 33.78 -7.15 -5.11
C GLU A 157 32.73 -6.05 -5.36
N ASN A 158 32.50 -5.72 -6.63
CA ASN A 158 31.52 -4.70 -7.02
C ASN A 158 30.08 -5.26 -7.13
N THR A 159 29.88 -6.55 -6.83
CA THR A 159 28.59 -7.24 -6.94
C THR A 159 27.92 -7.53 -5.59
N ASP A 160 28.59 -7.33 -4.45
CA ASP A 160 28.10 -7.74 -3.12
C ASP A 160 27.73 -6.59 -2.15
N LYS A 161 28.03 -5.34 -2.52
CA LYS A 161 27.59 -4.17 -1.72
C LYS A 161 26.10 -3.87 -1.86
N THR A 162 25.51 -4.17 -3.01
CA THR A 162 24.10 -3.88 -3.32
C THR A 162 23.14 -4.92 -2.74
N THR A 163 23.61 -6.13 -2.44
CA THR A 163 22.86 -7.21 -1.76
C THR A 163 22.86 -7.01 -0.24
N LYS A 164 23.95 -6.51 0.34
CA LYS A 164 24.08 -6.27 1.80
C LYS A 164 23.17 -5.18 2.36
N THR A 165 22.72 -4.23 1.54
CA THR A 165 21.89 -3.10 1.98
C THR A 165 20.39 -3.34 1.80
N LYS A 166 20.00 -4.45 1.17
CA LYS A 166 18.59 -4.78 0.96
C LYS A 166 18.00 -5.38 2.23
N LYS A 167 16.73 -5.04 2.48
CA LYS A 167 15.96 -5.58 3.59
C LYS A 167 14.69 -6.21 3.05
N ARG A 168 14.34 -7.36 3.63
CA ARG A 168 13.18 -8.14 3.22
C ARG A 168 11.88 -7.46 3.63
N ALA A 169 10.85 -7.66 2.83
CA ALA A 169 9.47 -7.43 3.22
C ALA A 169 8.71 -8.76 3.29
N TYR A 170 7.96 -8.95 4.37
CA TYR A 170 7.10 -10.09 4.64
C TYR A 170 5.64 -9.68 4.49
N PRO A 171 5.04 -9.92 3.30
CA PRO A 171 3.67 -9.52 3.03
C PRO A 171 2.64 -10.44 3.69
N GLY A 172 1.41 -9.94 3.86
CA GLY A 172 0.28 -10.79 4.28
C GLY A 172 -0.09 -11.83 3.22
N HIS A 173 0.16 -11.52 1.96
CA HIS A 173 -0.07 -12.40 0.82
C HIS A 173 1.06 -12.38 -0.20
N GLY A 174 1.31 -13.55 -0.82
CA GLY A 174 2.35 -13.73 -1.83
C GLY A 174 3.72 -14.08 -1.22
N ALA A 175 4.72 -14.17 -2.10
CA ALA A 175 6.08 -14.54 -1.72
C ALA A 175 6.80 -13.43 -0.93
N VAL A 176 7.84 -13.82 -0.20
CA VAL A 176 8.77 -12.87 0.45
C VAL A 176 9.39 -11.96 -0.61
N VAL A 177 9.50 -10.68 -0.27
CA VAL A 177 10.11 -9.66 -1.12
C VAL A 177 11.53 -9.42 -0.64
N GLU A 178 12.52 -9.66 -1.50
CA GLU A 178 13.94 -9.52 -1.12
C GLU A 178 14.39 -8.06 -0.96
N ASP A 179 13.73 -7.13 -1.64
CA ASP A 179 14.05 -5.69 -1.61
C ASP A 179 12.80 -4.87 -1.30
N ALA A 180 12.57 -4.65 0.00
CA ALA A 180 11.41 -3.90 0.49
C ALA A 180 11.37 -2.47 -0.08
N VAL A 181 12.52 -1.80 -0.15
CA VAL A 181 12.59 -0.40 -0.62
C VAL A 181 12.21 -0.33 -2.09
N ALA A 182 12.79 -1.18 -2.94
CA ALA A 182 12.46 -1.22 -4.35
C ALA A 182 10.98 -1.56 -4.59
N LYS A 183 10.42 -2.50 -3.82
CA LYS A 183 9.01 -2.88 -3.95
C LYS A 183 8.05 -1.77 -3.52
N ILE A 184 8.38 -1.05 -2.45
CA ILE A 184 7.61 0.12 -2.01
C ILE A 184 7.69 1.24 -3.06
N ASP A 185 8.86 1.47 -3.65
CA ASP A 185 9.02 2.47 -4.71
C ASP A 185 8.22 2.11 -5.98
N GLU A 186 8.18 0.84 -6.36
CA GLU A 186 7.32 0.33 -7.44
C GLU A 186 5.85 0.67 -7.17
N TYR A 187 5.37 0.42 -5.95
CA TYR A 187 4.01 0.77 -5.54
C TYR A 187 3.74 2.27 -5.63
N ILE A 188 4.62 3.11 -5.06
CA ILE A 188 4.49 4.57 -5.08
C ILE A 188 4.48 5.08 -6.53
N ALA A 189 5.39 4.59 -7.37
CA ALA A 189 5.50 5.00 -8.76
C ALA A 189 4.23 4.63 -9.55
N HIS A 190 3.73 3.40 -9.37
CA HIS A 190 2.51 2.95 -10.04
C HIS A 190 1.28 3.79 -9.64
N ARG A 191 1.15 4.16 -8.36
CA ARG A 191 0.03 5.02 -7.91
C ARG A 191 0.12 6.45 -8.43
N ARG A 192 1.32 7.03 -8.46
CA ARG A 192 1.55 8.37 -9.03
C ARG A 192 1.29 8.38 -10.54
N MET A 193 1.70 7.34 -11.25
CA MET A 193 1.37 7.18 -12.67
C MET A 193 -0.14 7.22 -12.90
N ARG A 194 -0.92 6.51 -12.06
CA ARG A 194 -2.38 6.51 -12.17
C ARG A 194 -3.00 7.90 -11.93
N GLU A 195 -2.46 8.68 -10.98
CA GLU A 195 -2.87 10.08 -10.80
C GLU A 195 -2.60 10.92 -12.06
N GLU A 196 -1.44 10.75 -12.68
CA GLU A 196 -1.06 11.47 -13.90
C GLU A 196 -1.95 11.09 -15.09
N GLU A 197 -2.24 9.80 -15.28
CA GLU A 197 -3.16 9.33 -16.32
C GLU A 197 -4.56 9.94 -16.15
N ALA A 198 -5.09 9.93 -14.92
CA ALA A 198 -6.39 10.54 -14.63
C ALA A 198 -6.40 12.04 -14.97
N LEU A 199 -5.35 12.77 -14.57
CA LEU A 199 -5.21 14.20 -14.91
C LEU A 199 -5.07 14.43 -16.42
N ASN A 200 -4.30 13.60 -17.12
CA ASN A 200 -4.11 13.74 -18.55
C ASN A 200 -5.40 13.46 -19.32
N VAL A 201 -6.21 12.47 -18.90
CA VAL A 201 -7.52 12.21 -19.51
C VAL A 201 -8.45 13.39 -19.32
N LEU A 202 -8.52 13.96 -18.11
CA LEU A 202 -9.36 15.13 -17.84
C LEU A 202 -8.94 16.36 -18.66
N ARG A 203 -7.64 16.52 -18.95
CA ARG A 203 -7.10 17.69 -19.67
C ARG A 203 -7.08 17.53 -21.18
N PHE A 204 -6.73 16.34 -21.66
CA PHE A 204 -6.40 16.08 -23.06
C PHE A 204 -7.26 15.00 -23.69
N GLY A 205 -7.94 14.17 -22.89
CA GLY A 205 -8.68 12.99 -23.34
C GLY A 205 -7.80 11.78 -23.65
N THR A 206 -6.53 11.80 -23.27
CA THR A 206 -5.54 10.74 -23.49
C THR A 206 -4.75 10.47 -22.22
N THR A 207 -4.18 9.27 -22.06
CA THR A 207 -3.38 8.89 -20.89
C THR A 207 -2.04 9.65 -20.81
N GLY A 208 -1.47 10.03 -21.96
CA GLY A 208 -0.28 10.87 -22.06
C GLY A 208 -0.59 12.30 -22.48
N LYS A 209 0.36 13.22 -22.23
CA LYS A 209 0.33 14.57 -22.80
C LYS A 209 0.50 14.50 -24.31
N PRO A 210 -0.23 15.32 -25.11
CA PRO A 210 0.01 15.39 -26.54
C PRO A 210 1.43 15.89 -26.81
N GLU A 211 2.22 15.15 -27.60
CA GLU A 211 3.55 15.59 -28.01
C GLU A 211 3.42 16.86 -28.87
N LYS A 212 4.13 17.93 -28.49
CA LYS A 212 4.21 19.15 -29.30
C LYS A 212 5.06 18.86 -30.55
N GLY A 213 4.39 18.50 -31.64
CA GLY A 213 4.93 18.55 -32.99
C GLY A 213 5.86 17.40 -33.38
N LYS A 214 5.30 16.27 -33.80
CA LYS A 214 5.80 15.46 -34.92
C LYS A 214 4.70 14.53 -35.42
N GLY A 215 4.52 14.50 -36.74
CA GLY A 215 3.57 13.62 -37.41
C GLY A 215 3.95 12.14 -37.26
N THR A 216 2.91 11.30 -37.22
CA THR A 216 2.94 9.84 -37.45
C THR A 216 4.21 9.12 -36.99
N GLY A 217 4.29 8.88 -35.69
CA GLY A 217 5.16 7.85 -35.12
C GLY A 217 4.32 7.03 -34.16
N THR A 218 4.23 5.72 -34.39
CA THR A 218 3.60 4.74 -33.52
C THR A 218 4.00 4.98 -32.07
N GLY A 219 3.07 5.50 -31.27
CA GLY A 219 3.28 5.76 -29.85
C GLY A 219 3.75 4.48 -29.18
N LYS A 220 4.99 4.49 -28.71
CA LYS A 220 5.56 3.40 -27.92
C LYS A 220 4.63 3.21 -26.71
N ALA A 221 3.99 2.06 -26.65
CA ALA A 221 3.10 1.71 -25.54
C ALA A 221 3.88 1.87 -24.23
N SER A 222 3.41 2.75 -23.34
CA SER A 222 3.87 2.72 -21.94
C SER A 222 3.65 1.30 -21.42
N ALA A 223 4.69 0.73 -20.81
CA ALA A 223 4.67 -0.61 -20.23
C ALA A 223 3.65 -0.65 -19.09
N HIS A 224 2.38 -0.92 -19.42
CA HIS A 224 1.24 -0.72 -18.52
C HIS A 224 0.94 -1.95 -17.64
N ASP A 225 1.72 -3.04 -17.66
CA ASP A 225 1.07 -4.33 -17.39
C ASP A 225 1.76 -5.33 -16.46
N SER A 226 2.79 -4.95 -15.70
CA SER A 226 3.39 -5.91 -14.75
C SER A 226 2.72 -5.97 -13.38
N ILE A 227 1.86 -5.01 -13.03
CA ILE A 227 1.41 -4.83 -11.64
C ILE A 227 -0.06 -5.24 -11.42
N THR A 228 -0.92 -5.09 -12.43
CA THR A 228 -2.37 -5.38 -12.34
C THR A 228 -2.81 -6.67 -13.04
N ARG A 229 -1.88 -7.51 -13.52
CA ARG A 229 -2.25 -8.84 -14.04
C ARG A 229 -2.70 -9.75 -12.91
N TYR A 230 -3.99 -10.07 -12.91
CA TYR A 230 -4.55 -11.23 -12.22
C TYR A 230 -4.46 -12.43 -13.18
N GLY A 231 -3.70 -13.46 -12.82
CA GLY A 231 -3.74 -14.77 -13.46
C GLY A 231 -2.71 -15.03 -14.57
N ASP A 232 -1.89 -16.05 -14.31
CA ASP A 232 -1.19 -17.00 -15.19
C ASP A 232 -0.54 -16.58 -16.52
N GLY A 233 0.74 -16.93 -16.64
CA GLY A 233 1.11 -18.12 -17.41
C GLY A 233 1.10 -18.05 -18.93
N ASP A 234 2.32 -18.02 -19.47
CA ASP A 234 2.75 -18.56 -20.75
C ASP A 234 2.44 -17.81 -22.06
N SER A 235 3.49 -17.82 -22.89
CA SER A 235 3.62 -17.28 -24.22
C SER A 235 2.67 -17.93 -25.23
N ASN A 236 2.02 -17.12 -26.07
CA ASN A 236 2.11 -17.33 -27.52
C ASN A 236 1.72 -16.06 -28.29
N SER A 237 2.56 -15.69 -29.25
CA SER A 237 2.32 -14.63 -30.21
C SER A 237 1.58 -15.21 -31.41
N GLU A 238 0.36 -14.76 -31.68
CA GLU A 238 -0.25 -14.93 -33.01
C GLU A 238 -0.89 -13.61 -33.48
N ASN A 239 -0.47 -13.26 -34.69
CA ASN A 239 -0.93 -12.17 -35.54
C ASN A 239 -2.30 -12.52 -36.13
N GLU A 240 -3.15 -11.51 -36.33
CA GLU A 240 -4.25 -11.38 -37.32
C GLU A 240 -5.29 -10.39 -36.75
N SER A 241 -5.96 -9.48 -37.46
CA SER A 241 -5.98 -9.04 -38.85
C SER A 241 -6.69 -7.67 -38.87
N GLU A 242 -6.37 -6.83 -39.86
CA GLU A 242 -6.84 -5.46 -39.99
C GLU A 242 -8.34 -5.37 -40.32
N GLY A 243 -9.09 -4.62 -39.50
CA GLY A 243 -10.47 -4.21 -39.75
C GLY A 243 -10.56 -2.69 -39.85
N ASP A 244 -10.82 -2.19 -41.06
CA ASP A 244 -10.93 -0.77 -41.40
C ASP A 244 -12.16 -0.14 -40.72
N GLY A 245 -11.90 0.68 -39.70
CA GLY A 245 -12.90 1.43 -38.95
C GLY A 245 -12.57 2.91 -38.97
N GLU A 246 -13.29 3.66 -39.79
CA GLU A 246 -13.18 5.08 -40.06
C GLU A 246 -13.13 5.94 -38.77
N ARG A 247 -11.92 6.33 -38.34
CA ARG A 247 -11.73 7.23 -37.18
C ARG A 247 -11.89 8.67 -37.61
N LYS A 248 -13.06 9.26 -37.32
CA LYS A 248 -13.23 10.72 -37.27
C LYS A 248 -12.29 11.30 -36.20
N ARG A 249 -11.24 11.98 -36.67
CA ARG A 249 -10.38 12.84 -35.84
C ARG A 249 -11.18 14.07 -35.46
N ASP A 250 -11.65 14.14 -34.22
CA ASP A 250 -12.14 15.39 -33.64
C ASP A 250 -11.02 16.08 -32.87
N GLN A 251 -10.95 17.39 -33.07
CA GLN A 251 -9.85 18.27 -32.73
C GLN A 251 -10.03 18.81 -31.31
N SER A 252 -8.92 18.95 -30.57
CA SER A 252 -8.78 19.68 -29.29
C SER A 252 -9.92 19.52 -28.28
N THR A 253 -9.73 18.68 -27.26
CA THR A 253 -10.59 18.67 -26.06
C THR A 253 -10.65 20.09 -25.46
N PRO A 254 -11.83 20.75 -25.41
CA PRO A 254 -11.94 22.08 -24.84
C PRO A 254 -11.64 22.02 -23.35
N ALA A 255 -10.87 22.99 -22.85
CA ALA A 255 -10.79 23.24 -21.41
C ALA A 255 -12.24 23.41 -20.88
N GLY A 256 -12.68 22.48 -20.02
CA GLY A 256 -14.06 22.41 -19.53
C GLY A 256 -14.84 21.14 -19.90
N LYS A 257 -14.27 20.20 -20.67
CA LYS A 257 -14.91 18.88 -20.88
C LYS A 257 -15.03 18.13 -19.56
N GLU A 258 -16.26 17.72 -19.24
CA GLU A 258 -16.57 16.85 -18.12
C GLU A 258 -16.52 15.37 -18.55
N TRP A 259 -16.11 14.51 -17.63
CA TRP A 259 -15.96 13.08 -17.85
C TRP A 259 -16.73 12.28 -16.81
N THR A 260 -17.42 11.23 -17.25
CA THR A 260 -17.86 10.19 -16.32
C THR A 260 -16.65 9.34 -15.93
N SER A 261 -16.67 8.75 -14.74
CA SER A 261 -15.61 7.83 -14.31
C SER A 261 -15.47 6.64 -15.25
N ILE A 262 -16.58 6.10 -15.76
CA ILE A 262 -16.55 4.97 -16.70
C ILE A 262 -15.96 5.34 -18.06
N ASP A 263 -16.17 6.55 -18.56
CA ASP A 263 -15.54 6.99 -19.81
C ASP A 263 -14.03 7.18 -19.65
N MET A 264 -13.59 7.64 -18.47
CA MET A 264 -12.16 7.66 -18.15
C MET A 264 -11.57 6.25 -18.07
N VAL A 265 -12.27 5.29 -17.47
CA VAL A 265 -11.83 3.88 -17.41
C VAL A 265 -11.61 3.33 -18.81
N LYS A 266 -12.53 3.56 -19.76
CA LYS A 266 -12.40 3.12 -21.15
C LYS A 266 -11.17 3.71 -21.85
N VAL A 267 -10.67 4.86 -21.41
CA VAL A 267 -9.43 5.47 -21.94
C VAL A 267 -8.19 4.89 -21.26
N ILE A 268 -8.19 4.82 -19.94
CA ILE A 268 -7.05 4.40 -19.12
C ILE A 268 -6.80 2.90 -19.26
N TYR A 269 -7.85 2.09 -19.16
CA TYR A 269 -7.81 0.64 -19.16
C TYR A 269 -8.23 0.03 -20.50
N ARG A 270 -8.11 0.76 -21.62
CA ARG A 270 -8.57 0.35 -22.95
C ARG A 270 -8.06 -1.02 -23.45
N HIS A 271 -7.00 -1.55 -22.83
CA HIS A 271 -6.39 -2.84 -23.17
C HIS A 271 -6.86 -3.99 -22.27
N TYR A 272 -7.65 -3.68 -21.23
CA TYR A 272 -8.21 -4.66 -20.30
C TYR A 272 -9.57 -5.12 -20.84
N PRO A 273 -9.97 -6.37 -20.57
CA PRO A 273 -11.28 -6.85 -20.94
C PRO A 273 -12.38 -6.08 -20.17
N GLU A 274 -13.51 -5.82 -20.83
CA GLU A 274 -14.56 -4.92 -20.30
C GLU A 274 -15.16 -5.38 -18.98
N ASN A 275 -15.12 -6.69 -18.69
CA ASN A 275 -15.57 -7.24 -17.41
C ASN A 275 -14.75 -6.72 -16.21
N LEU A 276 -13.54 -6.19 -16.45
CA LEU A 276 -12.69 -5.57 -15.42
C LEU A 276 -12.91 -4.06 -15.28
N TYR A 277 -13.75 -3.43 -16.11
CA TYR A 277 -13.95 -1.98 -16.06
C TYR A 277 -14.64 -1.51 -14.78
N GLN A 278 -15.62 -2.25 -14.26
CA GLN A 278 -16.27 -1.89 -12.99
C GLN A 278 -15.29 -1.97 -11.81
N PRO A 279 -14.51 -3.06 -11.62
CA PRO A 279 -13.43 -3.08 -10.63
C PRO A 279 -12.41 -1.93 -10.80
N ALA A 280 -12.02 -1.63 -12.05
CA ALA A 280 -11.06 -0.56 -12.35
C ALA A 280 -11.62 0.84 -12.04
N GLU A 281 -12.94 1.05 -12.22
CA GLU A 281 -13.63 2.30 -11.89
C GLU A 281 -13.52 2.63 -10.41
N HIS A 282 -13.62 1.64 -9.53
CA HIS A 282 -13.51 1.85 -8.09
C HIS A 282 -12.14 2.42 -7.71
N GLY A 283 -11.06 1.83 -8.22
CA GLY A 283 -9.70 2.35 -8.01
C GLY A 283 -9.50 3.75 -8.60
N LEU A 284 -10.11 4.03 -9.76
CA LEU A 284 -10.06 5.36 -10.37
C LEU A 284 -10.81 6.42 -9.54
N LEU A 285 -11.96 6.07 -8.94
CA LEU A 285 -12.70 7.00 -8.07
C LEU A 285 -11.89 7.42 -6.84
N MET A 286 -11.09 6.52 -6.27
CA MET A 286 -10.19 6.85 -5.17
C MET A 286 -9.09 7.83 -5.58
N VAL A 287 -8.52 7.64 -6.78
CA VAL A 287 -7.56 8.57 -7.38
C VAL A 287 -8.20 9.94 -7.59
N LEU A 288 -9.40 10.00 -8.17
CA LEU A 288 -10.13 11.23 -8.41
C LEU A 288 -10.49 11.97 -7.12
N GLU A 289 -10.89 11.25 -6.08
CA GLU A 289 -11.21 11.83 -4.79
C GLU A 289 -9.96 12.42 -4.11
N LYS A 290 -8.81 11.73 -4.18
CA LYS A 290 -7.54 12.31 -3.72
C LYS A 290 -7.21 13.58 -4.51
N LEU A 291 -7.25 13.54 -5.84
CA LEU A 291 -6.96 14.70 -6.69
C LEU A 291 -7.90 15.88 -6.40
N ARG A 292 -9.15 15.61 -5.99
CA ARG A 292 -10.13 16.62 -5.59
C ARG A 292 -9.72 17.30 -4.30
N ARG A 293 -9.27 16.53 -3.31
CA ARG A 293 -8.73 17.06 -2.03
C ARG A 293 -7.45 17.86 -2.26
N ASP A 294 -6.61 17.43 -3.19
CA ASP A 294 -5.42 18.17 -3.65
C ASP A 294 -5.78 19.44 -4.44
N GLY A 295 -7.07 19.70 -4.72
CA GLY A 295 -7.54 20.87 -5.47
C GLY A 295 -7.27 20.82 -6.98
N LYS A 296 -6.84 19.65 -7.51
CA LYS A 296 -6.44 19.46 -8.91
C LYS A 296 -7.62 19.13 -9.83
N VAL A 297 -8.70 18.57 -9.29
CA VAL A 297 -9.93 18.24 -10.04
C VAL A 297 -11.17 18.68 -9.27
N VAL A 298 -12.28 18.79 -9.98
CA VAL A 298 -13.60 19.15 -9.43
C VAL A 298 -14.60 18.06 -9.80
N LYS A 299 -15.41 17.63 -8.81
CA LYS A 299 -16.58 16.79 -9.02
C LYS A 299 -17.82 17.67 -9.14
N THR A 300 -18.61 17.49 -10.19
CA THR A 300 -19.83 18.27 -10.45
C THR A 300 -21.02 17.70 -9.67
N PRO A 301 -22.12 18.48 -9.51
CA PRO A 301 -23.38 17.96 -8.96
C PRO A 301 -23.94 16.74 -9.71
N GLU A 302 -23.69 16.66 -11.02
CA GLU A 302 -24.11 15.58 -11.91
C GLU A 302 -23.25 14.31 -11.77
N GLY A 303 -22.20 14.35 -10.95
CA GLY A 303 -21.32 13.21 -10.68
C GLY A 303 -20.19 13.03 -11.70
N THR A 304 -20.01 13.96 -12.62
CA THR A 304 -18.90 14.00 -13.58
C THR A 304 -17.67 14.71 -12.98
N TRP A 305 -16.53 14.57 -13.66
CA TRP A 305 -15.24 15.08 -13.23
C TRP A 305 -14.63 16.00 -14.29
N ARG A 306 -13.97 17.07 -13.84
CA ARG A 306 -13.16 17.97 -14.69
C ARG A 306 -11.88 18.40 -14.00
N ALA A 307 -10.87 18.78 -14.77
CA ALA A 307 -9.67 19.42 -14.23
C ALA A 307 -10.01 20.79 -13.61
N SER A 308 -9.37 21.14 -12.49
CA SER A 308 -9.52 22.44 -11.83
C SER A 308 -8.79 23.53 -12.62
N GLU A 309 -9.42 24.70 -12.79
CA GLU A 309 -8.84 25.86 -13.50
C GLU A 309 -7.53 26.35 -12.86
N LYS A 310 -7.40 26.25 -11.53
CA LYS A 310 -6.15 26.58 -10.82
C LYS A 310 -5.00 25.62 -11.09
N ALA A 311 -5.30 24.41 -11.57
CA ALA A 311 -4.29 23.41 -11.90
C ALA A 311 -3.87 23.46 -13.38
N ILE A 312 -4.56 24.27 -14.20
CA ILE A 312 -4.32 24.44 -15.64
C ILE A 312 -3.32 25.59 -15.90
N LEU A 313 -3.19 26.54 -14.96
CA LEU A 313 -2.19 27.60 -14.93
C LEU A 313 -0.86 27.11 -14.34
#